data_AF-E2B6P1-F1
#
_entry.id   AF-E2B6P1-F1
#
_cell.length_a   1.000
_cell.length_b   1.000
_cell.length_c   1.000
_cell.angle_alpha   90.00
_cell.angle_beta   90.00
_cell.angle_gamma   90.00
#
_symmetry.space_group_name_H-M   'P 1'
#
loop_
_entity.id
_entity.type
_entity.pdbx_description
1 polymer ?
#
loop_
_entity_poly.entity_id
_entity_poly.type
_entity_poly.pdbx_seq_one_letter_code
_entity_poly.pdbx_strand_id
1 'polypeptide(L)'
;RKMKERRKCVRSCVRSFVRSFVRSFVRSFVRSFVRSFVRSFVRSFVRSFVRSFVRSFVRSFVRSFVRSFVRSFVRSFVRSFVRSFVRSFVRSFVRSFVRSFVRSFVRSFVRSFVRSFVRSEIELVGERATRSRRAAL
;
A
#
# COMPACT_ATOMS: atom_id res chain seq x y z
N ARG A 1 70.52 35.65 -59.00
CA ARG A 1 69.03 35.76 -59.13
C ARG A 1 68.33 34.39 -59.17
N LYS A 2 68.70 33.44 -60.05
CA LYS A 2 68.09 32.09 -60.15
C LYS A 2 68.01 31.26 -58.84
N MET A 3 69.03 31.27 -57.99
CA MET A 3 68.98 30.56 -56.70
C MET A 3 67.95 31.16 -55.70
N LYS A 4 67.77 32.48 -55.71
CA LYS A 4 66.82 33.19 -54.84
C LYS A 4 65.36 32.89 -55.25
N GLU A 5 65.12 32.82 -56.56
CA GLU A 5 63.86 32.39 -57.19
C GLU A 5 63.51 30.94 -56.82
N ARG A 6 64.46 30.00 -56.99
CA ARG A 6 64.25 28.59 -56.61
C ARG A 6 63.93 28.43 -55.12
N ARG A 7 64.63 29.13 -54.22
CA ARG A 7 64.32 29.11 -52.78
C ARG A 7 62.93 29.67 -52.46
N LYS A 8 62.49 30.73 -53.15
CA LYS A 8 61.11 31.25 -53.00
C LYS A 8 60.06 30.25 -53.47
N CYS A 9 60.30 29.59 -54.60
CA CYS A 9 59.39 28.61 -55.18
C CYS A 9 59.23 27.38 -54.26
N VAL A 10 60.35 26.80 -53.78
CA VAL A 10 60.34 25.70 -52.81
C VAL A 10 59.62 26.09 -51.52
N ARG A 11 59.89 27.28 -50.98
CA ARG A 11 59.22 27.77 -49.76
C ARG A 11 57.72 27.95 -49.96
N SER A 12 57.28 28.37 -51.16
CA SER A 12 55.86 28.50 -51.51
C SER A 12 55.19 27.12 -51.62
N CYS A 13 55.80 26.17 -52.33
CA CYS A 13 55.29 24.81 -52.46
C CYS A 13 55.19 24.08 -51.12
N VAL A 14 56.23 24.15 -50.28
CA VAL A 14 56.21 23.56 -48.94
C VAL A 14 55.09 24.19 -48.11
N ARG A 15 54.94 25.52 -48.16
CA ARG A 15 53.90 26.22 -47.40
C ARG A 15 52.48 25.87 -47.88
N SER A 16 52.26 25.74 -49.18
CA SER A 16 50.94 25.35 -49.72
C SER A 16 50.61 23.89 -49.40
N PHE A 17 51.59 23.00 -49.53
CA PHE A 17 51.43 21.58 -49.21
C PHE A 17 51.14 21.38 -47.73
N VAL A 18 51.96 21.95 -46.84
CA VAL A 18 51.74 21.87 -45.38
C VAL A 18 50.36 22.44 -45.02
N ARG A 19 49.97 23.58 -45.59
CA ARG A 19 48.67 24.19 -45.30
C ARG A 19 47.50 23.33 -45.78
N SER A 20 47.60 22.74 -46.96
CA SER A 20 46.59 21.86 -47.54
C SER A 20 46.47 20.57 -46.73
N PHE A 21 47.60 19.91 -46.47
CA PHE A 21 47.68 18.66 -45.74
C PHE A 21 47.16 18.83 -44.31
N VAL A 22 47.66 19.82 -43.56
CA VAL A 22 47.21 20.10 -42.19
C VAL A 22 45.71 20.41 -42.18
N ARG A 23 45.22 21.25 -43.09
CA ARG A 23 43.78 21.57 -43.14
C ARG A 23 42.93 20.34 -43.44
N SER A 24 43.33 19.52 -44.40
CA SER A 24 42.58 18.32 -44.79
C SER A 24 42.61 17.26 -43.68
N PHE A 25 43.80 16.97 -43.16
CA PHE A 25 44.00 15.98 -42.10
C PHE A 25 43.27 16.40 -40.82
N VAL A 26 43.47 17.63 -40.34
CA VAL A 26 42.80 18.12 -39.14
C VAL A 26 41.28 18.09 -39.33
N ARG A 27 40.77 18.56 -40.47
CA ARG A 27 39.32 18.56 -40.72
C ARG A 27 38.74 17.14 -40.76
N SER A 28 39.40 16.22 -41.45
CA SER A 28 38.98 14.82 -41.57
C SER A 28 39.04 14.11 -40.22
N PHE A 29 40.19 14.18 -39.56
CA PHE A 29 40.45 13.51 -38.30
C PHE A 29 39.55 14.04 -37.19
N VAL A 30 39.49 15.37 -37.00
CA VAL A 30 38.63 15.98 -35.97
C VAL A 30 37.16 15.64 -36.25
N ARG A 31 36.70 15.74 -37.50
CA ARG A 31 35.30 15.41 -37.82
C ARG A 31 34.97 13.94 -37.57
N SER A 32 35.85 13.02 -37.97
CA SER A 32 35.66 11.58 -37.78
C SER A 32 35.73 11.18 -36.30
N PHE A 33 36.77 11.64 -35.62
CA PHE A 33 37.00 11.35 -34.21
C PHE A 33 35.89 11.93 -33.34
N VAL A 34 35.59 13.23 -33.48
CA VAL A 34 34.52 13.87 -32.70
C VAL A 34 33.18 13.20 -33.00
N ARG A 35 32.85 12.92 -34.26
CA ARG A 35 31.57 12.27 -34.59
C ARG A 35 31.49 10.86 -34.02
N SER A 36 32.52 10.05 -34.13
CA SER A 36 32.51 8.66 -33.65
C SER A 36 32.54 8.61 -32.12
N PHE A 37 33.43 9.38 -31.49
CA PHE A 37 33.57 9.44 -30.05
C PHE A 37 32.31 9.99 -29.39
N VAL A 38 31.81 11.15 -29.83
CA VAL A 38 30.59 11.74 -29.26
C VAL A 38 29.41 10.80 -29.47
N ARG A 39 29.23 10.23 -30.66
CA ARG A 39 28.12 9.29 -30.90
C ARG A 39 28.24 8.04 -30.03
N SER A 40 29.43 7.46 -29.91
CA SER A 40 29.69 6.27 -29.10
C SER A 40 29.47 6.54 -27.61
N PHE A 41 30.13 7.58 -27.10
CA PHE A 41 30.09 7.95 -25.69
C PHE A 41 28.69 8.38 -25.27
N VAL A 42 28.05 9.29 -26.01
CA VAL A 42 26.68 9.73 -25.70
C VAL A 42 25.74 8.53 -25.77
N ARG A 43 25.84 7.67 -26.78
CA ARG A 43 24.94 6.51 -26.88
C ARG A 43 25.16 5.52 -25.74
N SER A 44 26.41 5.20 -25.38
CA SER A 44 26.70 4.23 -24.33
C SER A 44 26.38 4.78 -22.95
N PHE A 45 26.80 6.01 -22.66
CA PHE A 45 26.58 6.67 -21.38
C PHE A 45 25.10 6.94 -21.15
N VAL A 46 24.41 7.58 -22.09
CA VAL A 46 22.97 7.84 -21.95
C VAL A 46 22.20 6.53 -21.82
N ARG A 47 22.52 5.52 -22.62
CA ARG A 47 21.82 4.24 -22.53
C ARG A 47 22.09 3.55 -21.20
N SER A 48 23.32 3.52 -20.71
CA SER A 48 23.65 2.85 -19.45
C SER A 48 23.08 3.60 -18.26
N PHE A 49 23.23 4.92 -18.23
CA PHE A 49 22.77 5.79 -17.16
C PHE A 49 21.25 5.81 -17.09
N VAL A 50 20.56 6.06 -18.20
CA VAL A 50 19.09 6.05 -18.22
C VAL A 50 18.58 4.67 -17.83
N ARG A 51 19.17 3.58 -18.35
CA ARG A 51 18.73 2.23 -18.01
C ARG A 51 18.96 1.91 -16.53
N SER A 52 20.12 2.25 -15.97
CA SER A 52 20.45 1.94 -14.58
C SER A 52 19.64 2.81 -13.62
N PHE A 53 19.55 4.11 -13.88
CA PHE A 53 18.83 5.07 -13.07
C PHE A 53 17.33 4.79 -13.10
N VAL A 54 16.73 4.68 -14.28
CA VAL A 54 15.29 4.39 -14.40
C VAL A 54 14.98 3.05 -13.74
N ARG A 55 15.80 2.01 -13.98
CA ARG A 55 15.55 0.70 -13.37
C ARG A 55 15.69 0.74 -11.85
N SER A 56 16.71 1.41 -11.30
CA SER A 56 16.92 1.46 -9.86
C SER A 56 15.87 2.33 -9.17
N PHE A 57 15.58 3.50 -9.73
CA PHE A 57 14.62 4.45 -9.19
C PHE A 57 13.20 3.89 -9.25
N VAL A 58 12.77 3.39 -10.42
CA VAL A 58 11.43 2.79 -10.54
C VAL A 58 11.32 1.59 -9.61
N ARG A 59 12.33 0.71 -9.55
CA ARG A 59 12.28 -0.45 -8.66
C ARG A 59 12.25 -0.05 -7.19
N SER A 60 13.04 0.93 -6.76
CA SER A 60 13.09 1.35 -5.36
C SER A 60 11.82 2.10 -4.97
N PHE A 61 11.37 3.03 -5.80
CA PHE A 61 10.18 3.83 -5.59
C PHE A 61 8.92 2.96 -5.58
N VAL A 62 8.73 2.12 -6.61
CA VAL A 62 7.56 1.22 -6.66
C VAL A 62 7.60 0.27 -5.46
N ARG A 63 8.76 -0.31 -5.13
CA ARG A 63 8.85 -1.22 -3.99
C ARG A 63 8.56 -0.52 -2.66
N SER A 64 9.09 0.68 -2.44
CA SER A 64 8.88 1.41 -1.18
C SER A 64 7.45 1.92 -1.07
N PHE A 65 6.94 2.52 -2.15
CA PHE A 65 5.59 3.08 -2.20
C PHE A 65 4.55 1.98 -2.04
N VAL A 66 4.61 0.92 -2.86
CA VAL A 66 3.67 -0.20 -2.76
C VAL A 66 3.75 -0.84 -1.38
N ARG A 67 4.95 -1.10 -0.86
CA ARG A 67 5.09 -1.70 0.49
C ARG A 67 4.52 -0.80 1.57
N SER A 68 4.80 0.50 1.53
CA SER A 68 4.33 1.45 2.54
C SER A 68 2.81 1.65 2.45
N PHE A 69 2.31 1.91 1.24
CA PHE A 69 0.90 2.14 0.98
C PHE A 69 0.08 0.91 1.33
N VAL A 70 0.43 -0.27 0.79
CA VAL A 70 -0.30 -1.52 1.07
C VAL A 70 -0.25 -1.82 2.57
N ARG A 71 0.92 -1.70 3.22
CA ARG A 71 1.02 -1.97 4.65
C ARG A 71 0.18 -1.01 5.48
N SER A 72 0.22 0.29 5.18
CA SER A 72 -0.55 1.31 5.90
C SER A 72 -2.04 1.15 5.67
N PHE A 73 -2.45 1.03 4.41
CA PHE A 73 -3.85 0.87 4.02
C PHE A 73 -4.45 -0.41 4.59
N VAL A 74 -3.81 -1.56 4.37
CA VAL A 74 -4.28 -2.85 4.91
C VAL A 74 -4.34 -2.80 6.43
N ARG A 75 -3.29 -2.30 7.10
CA ARG A 75 -3.28 -2.21 8.57
C ARG A 75 -4.39 -1.31 9.09
N SER A 76 -4.58 -0.14 8.49
CA SER A 76 -5.59 0.83 8.91
C SER A 76 -7.01 0.30 8.64
N PHE A 77 -7.25 -0.16 7.41
CA PHE A 77 -8.54 -0.69 6.99
C PHE A 77 -8.93 -1.91 7.80
N VAL A 78 -8.06 -2.93 7.88
CA VAL A 78 -8.34 -4.15 8.66
C VAL A 78 -8.55 -3.81 10.12
N ARG A 79 -7.71 -2.97 10.73
CA ARG A 79 -7.86 -2.61 12.14
C ARG A 79 -9.17 -1.86 12.39
N SER A 80 -9.52 -0.90 11.53
CA SER A 80 -10.74 -0.11 11.67
C SER A 80 -11.98 -0.96 11.44
N PHE A 81 -12.00 -1.72 10.35
CA PHE A 81 -13.11 -2.60 9.98
C PHE A 81 -13.33 -3.67 11.03
N VAL A 82 -12.30 -4.43 11.40
CA VAL A 82 -12.40 -5.48 12.43
C VAL A 82 -12.84 -4.88 13.75
N ARG A 83 -12.23 -3.77 14.19
CA ARG A 83 -12.62 -3.14 15.46
C ARG A 83 -14.06 -2.66 15.44
N SER A 84 -14.51 -2.02 14.37
CA SER A 84 -15.88 -1.51 14.24
C SER A 84 -16.89 -2.65 14.15
N PHE A 85 -16.64 -3.62 13.27
CA PHE A 85 -17.51 -4.76 13.04
C PHE A 85 -17.63 -5.62 14.29
N VAL A 86 -16.50 -6.03 14.89
CA VAL A 86 -16.50 -6.84 16.12
C VAL A 86 -17.19 -6.08 17.25
N ARG A 87 -16.86 -4.80 17.46
CA ARG A 87 -17.48 -4.02 18.53
C ARG A 87 -18.99 -3.87 18.32
N SER A 88 -19.43 -3.60 17.09
CA SER A 88 -20.85 -3.41 16.78
C SER A 88 -21.61 -4.74 16.90
N PHE A 89 -21.09 -5.79 16.25
CA PHE A 89 -21.71 -7.11 16.24
C PHE A 89 -21.78 -7.71 17.64
N VAL A 90 -20.65 -7.76 18.36
CA VAL A 90 -20.62 -8.30 19.72
C VAL A 90 -21.53 -7.48 20.63
N ARG A 91 -21.48 -6.14 20.58
CA ARG A 91 -22.34 -5.31 21.42
C ARG A 91 -23.82 -5.53 21.11
N SER A 92 -24.19 -5.60 19.84
CA SER A 92 -25.58 -5.79 19.42
C SER A 92 -26.08 -7.18 19.78
N PHE A 93 -25.29 -8.21 19.44
CA PHE A 93 -25.63 -9.60 19.70
C PHE A 93 -25.73 -9.88 21.20
N VAL A 94 -24.71 -9.53 21.98
CA VAL A 94 -24.71 -9.72 23.43
C VAL A 94 -25.87 -8.94 24.06
N ARG A 95 -26.08 -7.68 23.68
CA ARG A 95 -27.18 -6.88 24.24
C ARG A 95 -28.54 -7.48 23.90
N SER A 96 -28.75 -7.92 22.66
CA SER A 96 -30.01 -8.51 22.22
C SER A 96 -30.26 -9.86 22.89
N PHE A 97 -29.25 -10.74 22.86
CA PHE A 97 -29.33 -12.08 23.44
C PHE A 97 -29.55 -12.02 24.94
N VAL A 98 -28.71 -11.28 25.67
CA VAL A 98 -28.84 -11.13 27.13
C VAL A 98 -30.18 -10.50 27.48
N ARG A 99 -30.60 -9.43 26.78
CA ARG A 99 -31.89 -8.79 27.06
C ARG A 99 -33.06 -9.73 26.80
N SER A 100 -33.04 -10.48 25.70
CA SER A 100 -34.11 -11.42 25.35
C SER A 100 -34.15 -12.60 26.30
N PHE A 101 -33.00 -13.23 26.54
CA PHE A 101 -32.87 -14.38 27.41
C PHE A 101 -33.25 -14.05 28.86
N VAL A 102 -32.65 -12.99 29.44
CA VAL A 102 -32.97 -12.57 30.81
C VAL A 102 -34.43 -12.19 30.91
N ARG A 103 -34.98 -11.41 29.96
CA ARG A 103 -36.39 -11.01 30.01
C ARG A 103 -37.33 -12.22 29.91
N SER A 104 -37.04 -13.17 29.02
CA SER A 104 -37.86 -14.37 28.84
C SER A 104 -37.77 -15.29 30.06
N PHE A 105 -36.55 -15.59 30.50
CA PHE A 105 -36.29 -16.48 31.63
C PHE A 105 -36.87 -15.92 32.92
N VAL A 106 -36.55 -14.66 33.26
CA VAL A 106 -37.09 -14.01 34.46
C VAL A 106 -38.61 -13.94 34.39
N ARG A 107 -39.20 -13.53 33.26
CA ARG A 107 -40.66 -13.44 33.14
C ARG A 107 -41.32 -14.80 33.28
N SER A 108 -40.76 -15.84 32.66
CA SER A 108 -41.32 -17.20 32.71
C SER A 108 -41.18 -17.81 34.11
N PHE A 109 -39.99 -17.73 34.69
CA PHE A 109 -39.68 -18.27 36.00
C PHE A 109 -40.50 -17.57 37.08
N VAL A 110 -40.47 -16.23 37.13
CA VAL A 110 -41.25 -15.47 38.11
C VAL A 110 -42.74 -15.74 37.95
N ARG A 111 -43.26 -15.75 36.71
CA ARG A 111 -44.69 -16.02 36.49
C ARG A 111 -45.09 -17.44 36.90
N SER A 112 -44.26 -18.44 36.62
CA SER A 112 -44.50 -19.83 37.00
C SER A 112 -44.43 -20.01 38.52
N PHE A 113 -43.37 -19.50 39.14
CA PHE A 113 -43.15 -19.59 40.58
C PHE A 113 -44.26 -18.89 41.36
N VAL A 114 -44.58 -17.64 41.02
CA VAL A 114 -45.67 -16.88 41.66
C VAL A 114 -47.01 -17.57 41.47
N ARG A 115 -47.33 -18.08 40.27
CA ARG A 115 -48.58 -18.82 40.06
C ARG A 115 -48.65 -20.10 40.89
N SER A 116 -47.56 -20.85 40.95
CA SER A 116 -47.50 -22.09 41.73
C SER A 116 -47.68 -21.81 43.22
N PHE A 117 -46.96 -20.83 43.74
CA PHE A 117 -46.99 -20.45 45.15
C PHE A 117 -48.36 -19.91 45.57
N VAL A 118 -48.97 -19.04 44.76
CA VAL A 118 -50.32 -18.51 45.01
C VAL A 118 -51.35 -19.63 44.95
N ARG A 119 -51.26 -20.55 43.98
CA ARG A 119 -52.18 -21.70 43.90
C ARG A 119 -52.05 -22.61 45.12
N SER A 120 -50.83 -22.93 45.58
CA SER A 120 -50.63 -23.78 46.77
C SER A 120 -51.16 -23.13 48.05
N GLU A 121 -50.98 -21.81 48.23
CA GLU A 121 -51.54 -21.10 49.38
C GLU A 121 -53.07 -21.08 49.36
N ILE A 122 -53.68 -20.82 48.20
CA ILE A 122 -55.15 -20.85 48.07
C ILE A 122 -55.70 -22.26 48.36
N GLU A 123 -55.05 -23.32 47.86
CA GLU A 123 -55.44 -24.70 48.15
C GLU A 123 -55.32 -25.03 49.64
N LEU A 124 -54.21 -24.66 50.30
CA LEU A 124 -54.02 -24.88 51.73
C LEU A 124 -55.06 -24.14 52.60
N VAL A 125 -55.36 -22.88 52.25
CA VAL A 125 -56.39 -22.10 52.95
C VAL A 125 -57.78 -22.70 52.72
N GLY A 126 -58.08 -23.14 51.50
CA GLY A 126 -59.32 -23.84 51.17
C GLY A 126 -59.50 -25.16 51.93
N GLU A 127 -58.45 -25.97 52.05
CA GLU A 127 -58.46 -27.20 52.85
C GLU A 127 -58.66 -26.92 54.35
N ARG A 128 -58.01 -25.89 54.89
CA ARG A 128 -58.21 -25.48 56.29
C ARG A 128 -59.65 -25.02 56.55
N ALA A 129 -60.20 -24.22 55.63
CA ALA A 129 -61.57 -23.73 55.73
C ALA A 129 -62.61 -24.88 55.64
N THR A 130 -62.40 -25.83 54.74
CA THR A 130 -63.28 -27.01 54.60
C THR A 130 -63.19 -27.97 55.78
N ARG A 131 -61.99 -28.20 56.34
CA ARG A 131 -61.81 -28.97 57.58
C ARG A 131 -62.49 -28.30 58.78
N SER A 132 -62.32 -27.00 58.96
CA SER A 132 -62.98 -26.23 60.02
C SER A 132 -64.50 -26.33 59.92
N ARG A 133 -65.05 -26.19 58.71
CA ARG A 133 -66.50 -26.31 58.47
C ARG A 133 -67.05 -27.72 58.71
N ARG A 134 -66.28 -28.76 58.42
CA ARG A 134 -66.64 -30.17 58.74
C ARG A 134 -66.56 -30.50 60.22
N ALA A 135 -65.69 -29.83 60.98
CA ALA A 135 -65.57 -30.03 62.43
C ALA A 135 -66.66 -29.27 63.22
N ALA A 136 -67.28 -28.27 62.61
CA ALA A 136 -68.36 -27.47 63.21
C ALA A 136 -69.77 -28.01 62.90
N LEU A 137 -69.89 -29.02 62.04
CA LEU A 137 -71.11 -29.79 61.76
C LEU A 137 -71.06 -31.11 62.53
#